data_AF-A0A367J3R9-F1
#
_entry.id   AF-A0A367J3R9-F1
#
_cell.length_a   1.000
_cell.length_b   1.000
_cell.length_c   1.000
_cell.angle_alpha   90.00
_cell.angle_beta   90.00
_cell.angle_gamma   90.00
#
_symmetry.space_group_name_H-M   'P 1'
#
loop_
_entity.id
_entity.type
_entity.pdbx_description
1 polymer ?
#
loop_
_entity_poly.entity_id
_entity_poly.type
_entity_poly.pdbx_seq_one_letter_code
_entity_poly.pdbx_strand_id
1 'polypeptide(L)'
;MLKKFFALPVIFALINVTFAGLSGSTSVTPEDYYGLGPQALETSYPACGMPYNELNLARITAVEDIDISSECGQCLEVTNSNNGESIFVLAVDKGGQGLDISIPSFESLFGQSTDPAPASWAAVDISNCEGIHTPGRENPSQEVFSKRDSGVNSIIDTFDPSKLRKGNNIASSTASVLHVNKRSTVSSEHKGDSIYIDRKRRAHGTFKNRQIHH
;
A
#
# COMPACT_ATOMS: atom_id res chain seq x y z
N MET A 1 11.01 -67.97 -24.98
CA MET A 1 9.80 -67.33 -24.39
C MET A 1 10.05 -65.83 -24.32
N LEU A 2 9.44 -65.05 -25.23
CA LEU A 2 9.71 -63.63 -25.43
C LEU A 2 8.64 -62.81 -24.67
N LYS A 3 9.00 -62.15 -23.56
CA LYS A 3 8.08 -61.31 -22.77
C LYS A 3 7.94 -59.94 -23.43
N LYS A 4 6.77 -59.67 -24.01
CA LYS A 4 6.40 -58.34 -24.54
C LYS A 4 5.98 -57.45 -23.37
N PHE A 5 6.74 -56.39 -23.09
CA PHE A 5 6.34 -55.32 -22.18
C PHE A 5 5.44 -54.35 -22.94
N PHE A 6 4.16 -54.27 -22.55
CA PHE A 6 3.24 -53.23 -23.00
C PHE A 6 3.54 -51.96 -22.20
N ALA A 7 4.13 -50.96 -22.85
CA ALA A 7 4.25 -49.62 -22.31
C ALA A 7 2.89 -48.93 -22.41
N LEU A 8 2.23 -48.72 -21.27
CA LEU A 8 1.01 -47.91 -21.19
C LEU A 8 1.40 -46.42 -21.20
N PRO A 9 0.81 -45.59 -22.08
CA PRO A 9 1.03 -44.15 -22.04
C PRO A 9 0.40 -43.58 -20.77
N VAL A 10 1.22 -43.02 -19.89
CA VAL A 10 0.76 -42.21 -18.75
C VAL A 10 0.31 -40.87 -19.32
N ILE A 11 -0.99 -40.75 -19.56
CA ILE A 11 -1.62 -39.48 -19.95
C ILE A 11 -1.72 -38.64 -18.67
N PHE A 12 -0.77 -37.70 -18.49
CA PHE A 12 -0.91 -36.63 -17.50
C PHE A 12 -2.01 -35.68 -18.00
N ALA A 13 -3.22 -35.84 -17.48
CA ALA A 13 -4.25 -34.82 -17.63
C ALA A 13 -3.83 -33.61 -16.78
N LEU A 14 -3.46 -32.51 -17.44
CA LEU A 14 -3.24 -31.22 -16.80
C LEU A 14 -4.59 -30.73 -16.28
N ILE A 15 -4.83 -30.92 -14.98
CA ILE A 15 -6.00 -30.35 -14.30
C ILE A 15 -5.71 -28.86 -14.18
N ASN A 16 -6.33 -28.06 -15.05
CA ASN A 16 -6.37 -26.61 -14.88
C ASN A 16 -7.23 -26.32 -13.65
N VAL A 17 -6.60 -26.17 -12.50
CA VAL A 17 -7.25 -25.64 -11.30
C VAL A 17 -7.55 -24.18 -11.60
N THR A 18 -8.77 -23.88 -12.01
CA THR A 18 -9.26 -22.50 -12.05
C THR A 18 -9.43 -22.07 -10.61
N PHE A 19 -8.40 -21.46 -10.03
CA PHE A 19 -8.58 -20.71 -8.80
C PHE A 19 -9.65 -19.65 -9.11
N ALA A 20 -10.71 -19.59 -8.29
CA ALA A 20 -11.54 -18.40 -8.21
C ALA A 20 -10.63 -17.30 -7.65
N GLY A 21 -9.82 -16.73 -8.53
CA GLY A 21 -8.74 -15.84 -8.17
C GLY A 21 -9.25 -14.41 -8.03
N LEU A 22 -8.61 -13.67 -7.14
CA LEU A 22 -8.78 -12.23 -7.03
C LEU A 22 -8.68 -11.58 -8.40
N SER A 23 -9.81 -11.11 -8.93
CA SER A 23 -9.87 -10.42 -10.21
C SER A 23 -10.94 -9.35 -10.18
N GLY A 24 -10.71 -8.26 -10.91
CA GLY A 24 -11.60 -7.13 -10.91
C GLY A 24 -11.16 -6.04 -11.87
N SER A 25 -12.01 -5.04 -12.03
CA SER A 25 -11.75 -3.86 -12.84
C SER A 25 -12.50 -2.68 -12.25
N THR A 26 -11.77 -1.74 -11.65
CA THR A 26 -12.33 -0.53 -11.03
C THR A 26 -11.23 0.53 -10.86
N SER A 27 -11.54 1.63 -10.17
CA SER A 27 -10.54 2.59 -9.74
C SER A 27 -9.73 2.01 -8.57
N VAL A 28 -8.41 2.08 -8.65
CA VAL A 28 -7.47 1.68 -7.58
C VAL A 28 -6.83 2.93 -6.97
N THR A 29 -6.37 2.82 -5.74
CA THR A 29 -5.86 3.93 -4.91
C THR A 29 -4.41 3.71 -4.50
N PRO A 30 -3.62 4.78 -4.32
CA PRO A 30 -2.29 4.69 -3.73
C PRO A 30 -2.36 4.60 -2.19
N GLU A 31 -1.52 3.75 -1.60
CA GLU A 31 -1.40 3.59 -0.14
C GLU A 31 0.06 3.75 0.34
N ASP A 32 0.25 4.50 1.42
CA ASP A 32 1.58 4.83 1.97
C ASP A 32 2.06 3.81 3.01
N TYR A 33 2.45 2.62 2.53
CA TYR A 33 3.09 1.62 3.40
C TYR A 33 4.46 2.07 3.93
N TYR A 34 5.13 3.02 3.28
CA TYR A 34 6.42 3.55 3.73
C TYR A 34 6.28 4.53 4.91
N GLY A 35 5.13 5.20 5.00
CA GLY A 35 4.76 6.08 6.11
C GLY A 35 4.45 5.34 7.42
N LEU A 36 4.42 4.00 7.41
CA LEU A 36 4.31 3.21 8.62
C LEU A 36 5.51 3.49 9.54
N GLY A 37 5.23 4.03 10.73
CA GLY A 37 6.26 4.30 11.72
C GLY A 37 6.96 3.02 12.19
N PRO A 38 8.17 3.10 12.76
CA PRO A 38 8.94 1.94 13.20
C PRO A 38 8.17 0.97 14.10
N GLN A 39 7.35 1.51 15.01
CA GLN A 39 6.50 0.70 15.87
C GLN A 39 5.44 -0.09 15.09
N ALA A 40 4.82 0.51 14.07
CA ALA A 40 3.83 -0.19 13.25
C ALA A 40 4.48 -1.31 12.43
N LEU A 41 5.70 -1.09 11.95
CA LEU A 41 6.48 -2.10 11.21
C LEU A 41 6.83 -3.32 12.07
N GLU A 42 7.07 -3.13 13.38
CA GLU A 42 7.42 -4.20 14.31
C GLU A 42 6.22 -4.91 14.95
N THR A 43 5.14 -4.17 15.19
CA THR A 43 4.03 -4.64 16.04
C THR A 43 2.70 -4.81 15.31
N SER A 44 2.58 -4.24 14.11
CA SER A 44 1.38 -4.37 13.28
C SER A 44 1.61 -5.36 12.15
N TYR A 45 0.55 -6.10 11.83
CA TYR A 45 0.51 -7.02 10.71
C TYR A 45 -0.66 -6.62 9.82
N PRO A 46 -0.52 -6.68 8.50
CA PRO A 46 -1.66 -6.61 7.61
C PRO A 46 -2.56 -7.84 7.86
N ALA A 47 -3.79 -7.81 7.35
CA ALA A 47 -4.81 -8.84 7.62
C ALA A 47 -4.35 -10.27 7.31
N CYS A 48 -3.42 -10.45 6.35
CA CYS A 48 -2.85 -11.76 6.02
C CYS A 48 -1.77 -12.27 6.99
N GLY A 49 -1.44 -11.53 8.04
CA GLY A 49 -0.49 -11.95 9.07
C GLY A 49 0.98 -11.95 8.64
N MET A 50 1.31 -11.36 7.49
CA MET A 50 2.70 -11.24 7.00
C MET A 50 3.38 -10.00 7.62
N PRO A 51 4.42 -10.14 8.45
CA PRO A 51 5.08 -9.01 9.09
C PRO A 51 5.57 -7.97 8.06
N TYR A 52 5.34 -6.68 8.30
CA TYR A 52 5.75 -5.64 7.34
C TYR A 52 7.25 -5.60 7.11
N ASN A 53 8.07 -5.93 8.11
CA ASN A 53 9.52 -6.03 7.98
C ASN A 53 9.99 -7.23 7.12
N GLU A 54 9.12 -8.20 6.81
CA GLU A 54 9.41 -9.30 5.88
C GLU A 54 8.92 -9.01 4.45
N LEU A 55 8.21 -7.89 4.24
CA LEU A 55 7.59 -7.51 2.98
C LEU A 55 8.40 -6.43 2.24
N ASN A 56 8.41 -6.49 0.92
CA ASN A 56 8.84 -5.40 0.07
C ASN A 56 7.67 -4.42 -0.08
N LEU A 57 7.66 -3.38 0.75
CA LEU A 57 6.55 -2.43 0.84
C LEU A 57 6.26 -1.67 -0.47
N ALA A 58 7.20 -1.65 -1.42
CA ALA A 58 6.98 -1.09 -2.76
C ALA A 58 6.19 -1.98 -3.72
N ARG A 59 5.87 -3.22 -3.34
CA ARG A 59 5.22 -4.21 -4.23
C ARG A 59 4.08 -4.98 -3.55
N ILE A 60 3.45 -4.38 -2.55
CA ILE A 60 2.28 -4.95 -1.87
C ILE A 60 1.01 -4.15 -2.19
N THR A 61 -0.13 -4.78 -1.96
CA THR A 61 -1.45 -4.18 -2.09
C THR A 61 -2.40 -4.70 -1.01
N ALA A 62 -3.37 -3.87 -0.61
CA ALA A 62 -4.59 -4.32 0.03
C ALA A 62 -5.66 -4.57 -1.04
N VAL A 63 -6.58 -5.49 -0.77
CA VAL A 63 -7.63 -5.90 -1.71
C VAL A 63 -9.01 -5.79 -1.05
N GLU A 64 -9.99 -5.26 -1.79
CA GLU A 64 -11.39 -5.22 -1.37
C GLU A 64 -11.89 -6.62 -1.07
N ASP A 65 -12.47 -6.80 0.12
CA ASP A 65 -13.14 -8.04 0.54
C ASP A 65 -12.35 -9.34 0.35
N ILE A 66 -11.02 -9.28 0.44
CA ILE A 66 -10.14 -10.47 0.43
C ILE A 66 -10.60 -11.51 1.45
N ASP A 67 -10.72 -12.77 1.00
CA ASP A 67 -10.87 -13.91 1.88
C ASP A 67 -9.50 -14.24 2.49
N ILE A 68 -9.31 -13.77 3.72
CA ILE A 68 -8.07 -13.95 4.49
C ILE A 68 -7.67 -15.44 4.60
N SER A 69 -8.62 -16.37 4.53
CA SER A 69 -8.36 -17.81 4.65
C SER A 69 -7.84 -18.48 3.38
N SER A 70 -8.07 -17.89 2.20
CA SER A 70 -7.80 -18.55 0.92
C SER A 70 -7.11 -17.68 -0.15
N GLU A 71 -7.15 -16.35 0.00
CA GLU A 71 -6.65 -15.39 -1.01
C GLU A 71 -5.41 -14.61 -0.55
N CYS A 72 -5.04 -14.74 0.72
CA CYS A 72 -3.82 -14.12 1.24
C CYS A 72 -2.55 -14.62 0.53
N GLY A 73 -1.67 -13.68 0.19
CA GLY A 73 -0.41 -13.97 -0.51
C GLY A 73 -0.59 -14.32 -1.98
N GLN A 74 -1.76 -14.12 -2.58
CA GLN A 74 -1.91 -14.22 -4.03
C GLN A 74 -1.10 -13.12 -4.73
N CYS A 75 -0.44 -13.49 -5.82
CA CYS A 75 0.22 -12.55 -6.72
C CYS A 75 -0.81 -12.01 -7.73
N LEU A 76 -0.88 -10.70 -7.88
CA LEU A 76 -1.79 -10.05 -8.82
C LEU A 76 -0.99 -9.38 -9.93
N GLU A 77 -1.40 -9.59 -11.17
CA GLU A 77 -1.07 -8.69 -12.27
C GLU A 77 -2.06 -7.54 -12.25
N VAL A 78 -1.57 -6.30 -12.15
CA VAL A 78 -2.39 -5.10 -12.20
C VAL A 78 -2.06 -4.34 -13.47
N THR A 79 -3.05 -4.18 -14.33
CA THR A 79 -2.93 -3.53 -15.64
C THR A 79 -3.62 -2.17 -15.61
N ASN A 80 -2.91 -1.13 -16.03
CA ASN A 80 -3.45 0.21 -16.24
C ASN A 80 -4.40 0.20 -17.44
N SER A 81 -5.67 0.49 -17.20
CA SER A 81 -6.73 0.38 -18.22
C SER A 81 -6.58 1.39 -19.37
N ASN A 82 -5.76 2.43 -19.21
CA ASN A 82 -5.57 3.47 -20.23
C ASN A 82 -4.50 3.11 -21.26
N ASN A 83 -3.43 2.42 -20.85
CA ASN A 83 -2.26 2.14 -21.71
C ASN A 83 -1.88 0.66 -21.82
N GLY A 84 -2.45 -0.22 -20.98
CA GLY A 84 -2.16 -1.66 -20.99
C GLY A 84 -0.84 -2.06 -20.35
N GLU A 85 -0.12 -1.15 -19.68
CA GLU A 85 1.05 -1.49 -18.89
C GLU A 85 0.65 -2.28 -17.64
N SER A 86 1.50 -3.20 -17.18
CA SER A 86 1.24 -4.06 -16.03
C SER A 86 2.36 -4.03 -15.01
N ILE A 87 2.01 -4.22 -13.74
CA ILE A 87 2.93 -4.53 -12.63
C ILE A 87 2.47 -5.79 -11.88
N PHE A 88 3.35 -6.34 -11.04
CA PHE A 88 3.03 -7.47 -10.18
C PHE A 88 3.18 -7.12 -8.71
N VAL A 89 2.10 -7.30 -7.95
CA VAL A 89 2.00 -6.97 -6.51
C VAL A 89 1.45 -8.15 -5.72
N LEU A 90 1.83 -8.24 -4.44
CA LEU A 90 1.35 -9.27 -3.52
C LEU A 90 0.15 -8.75 -2.71
N ALA A 91 -0.94 -9.51 -2.67
CA ALA A 91 -2.09 -9.22 -1.82
C ALA A 91 -1.79 -9.57 -0.36
N VAL A 92 -1.68 -8.56 0.51
CA VAL A 92 -1.27 -8.76 1.91
C VAL A 92 -2.28 -8.28 2.94
N ASP A 93 -3.22 -7.41 2.56
CA ASP A 93 -4.16 -6.79 3.49
C ASP A 93 -5.57 -6.68 2.92
N LYS A 94 -6.54 -6.39 3.79
CA LYS A 94 -7.90 -6.03 3.40
C LYS A 94 -7.99 -4.51 3.25
N GLY A 95 -8.34 -4.07 2.04
CA GLY A 95 -8.39 -2.66 1.66
C GLY A 95 -9.78 -2.06 1.62
N GLY A 96 -9.84 -0.85 1.04
CA GLY A 96 -11.05 -0.17 0.61
C GLY A 96 -11.66 -0.77 -0.65
N GLN A 97 -12.18 0.07 -1.54
CA GLN A 97 -12.79 -0.37 -2.80
C GLN A 97 -11.70 -0.66 -3.85
N GLY A 98 -11.76 -1.81 -4.51
CA GLY A 98 -10.76 -2.25 -5.47
C GLY A 98 -9.43 -2.68 -4.82
N LEU A 99 -8.35 -1.98 -5.19
CA LEU A 99 -6.99 -2.22 -4.68
C LEU A 99 -6.42 -0.94 -4.08
N ASP A 100 -5.78 -1.08 -2.92
CA ASP A 100 -4.91 -0.05 -2.34
C ASP A 100 -3.46 -0.44 -2.59
N ILE A 101 -2.88 0.08 -3.67
CA ILE A 101 -1.56 -0.29 -4.18
C ILE A 101 -0.50 0.59 -3.52
N SER A 102 0.62 0.02 -3.11
CA SER A 102 1.74 0.82 -2.59
C SER A 102 2.12 1.99 -3.52
N ILE A 103 2.36 3.17 -2.94
CA ILE A 103 2.71 4.39 -3.69
C ILE A 103 3.79 4.15 -4.76
N PRO A 104 4.93 3.47 -4.49
CA PRO A 104 5.95 3.29 -5.53
C PRO A 104 5.48 2.43 -6.73
N SER A 105 4.70 1.39 -6.47
CA SER A 105 4.09 0.58 -7.55
C SER A 105 3.07 1.39 -8.33
N PHE A 106 2.26 2.18 -7.63
CA PHE A 106 1.24 3.03 -8.23
C PHE A 106 1.87 4.14 -9.10
N GLU A 107 2.91 4.82 -8.63
CA GLU A 107 3.68 5.80 -9.42
C GLU A 107 4.32 5.16 -10.65
N SER A 108 4.89 3.96 -10.50
CA SER A 108 5.48 3.24 -11.62
C SER A 108 4.47 2.88 -12.70
N LEU A 109 3.20 2.66 -12.35
CA LEU A 109 2.15 2.22 -13.28
C LEU A 109 1.35 3.38 -13.88
N PHE A 110 1.14 4.46 -13.12
CA PHE A 110 0.26 5.57 -13.53
C PHE A 110 1.00 6.90 -13.72
N GLY A 111 2.27 7.01 -13.31
CA GLY A 111 3.04 8.25 -13.38
C GLY A 111 2.59 9.33 -12.39
N GLN A 112 1.84 8.97 -11.35
CA GLN A 112 1.31 9.85 -10.29
C GLN A 112 1.05 9.06 -9.00
N SER A 113 0.84 9.72 -7.86
CA SER A 113 0.74 9.10 -6.52
C SER A 113 -0.45 9.54 -5.67
N THR A 114 -1.40 10.28 -6.21
CA THR A 114 -2.43 10.96 -5.40
C THR A 114 -3.85 10.60 -5.79
N ASP A 115 -4.14 10.55 -7.08
CA ASP A 115 -5.50 10.42 -7.56
C ASP A 115 -5.83 8.95 -7.83
N PRO A 116 -7.03 8.47 -7.53
CA PRO A 116 -7.46 7.13 -7.96
C PRO A 116 -7.35 6.98 -9.48
N ALA A 117 -6.92 5.79 -9.95
CA ALA A 117 -6.71 5.53 -11.37
C ALA A 117 -7.42 4.22 -11.82
N PRO A 118 -7.94 4.14 -13.06
CA PRO A 118 -8.62 2.94 -13.54
C PRO A 118 -7.62 1.81 -13.83
N ALA A 119 -7.90 0.63 -13.28
CA ALA A 119 -7.12 -0.57 -13.49
C ALA A 119 -8.00 -1.82 -13.61
N SER A 120 -7.40 -2.87 -14.17
CA SER A 120 -7.90 -4.24 -14.06
C SER A 120 -6.84 -5.12 -13.41
N TRP A 121 -7.24 -6.14 -12.69
CA TRP A 121 -6.31 -7.10 -12.09
C TRP A 121 -6.82 -8.52 -12.16
N ALA A 122 -5.89 -9.46 -12.10
CA ALA A 122 -6.16 -10.89 -11.98
C ALA A 122 -5.04 -11.58 -11.21
N ALA A 123 -5.40 -12.66 -10.51
CA ALA A 123 -4.43 -13.55 -9.90
C ALA A 123 -3.55 -14.23 -10.96
N VAL A 124 -2.25 -14.24 -10.71
CA VAL A 124 -1.23 -14.88 -11.54
C VAL A 124 -0.36 -15.81 -10.70
N ASP A 125 0.53 -16.56 -11.37
CA ASP A 125 1.47 -17.44 -10.68
C ASP A 125 2.36 -16.65 -9.71
N ILE A 126 2.59 -17.24 -8.53
CA ILE A 126 3.35 -16.62 -7.44
C ILE A 126 4.80 -16.27 -7.83
N SER A 127 5.35 -16.94 -8.86
CA SER A 127 6.69 -16.63 -9.40
C SER A 127 6.85 -15.18 -9.87
N ASN A 128 5.77 -14.50 -10.29
CA ASN A 128 5.81 -13.08 -10.67
C ASN A 128 6.02 -12.14 -9.46
N CYS A 129 5.78 -12.65 -8.25
CA CYS A 129 5.92 -11.94 -6.99
C CYS A 129 7.13 -12.42 -6.16
N GLU A 130 8.09 -13.11 -6.79
CA GLU A 130 9.32 -13.53 -6.13
C GLU A 130 10.05 -12.35 -5.45
N GLY A 131 10.50 -12.58 -4.22
CA GLY A 131 11.24 -11.60 -3.41
C GLY A 131 10.38 -10.50 -2.77
N ILE A 132 9.06 -10.51 -2.94
CA ILE A 132 8.18 -9.56 -2.23
C ILE A 132 8.01 -9.97 -0.77
N HIS A 133 7.83 -11.25 -0.47
CA HIS A 133 7.80 -11.76 0.91
C HIS A 133 9.00 -12.68 1.16
N THR A 134 9.79 -12.37 2.18
CA THR A 134 10.94 -13.18 2.60
C THR A 134 10.84 -13.53 4.08
N PRO A 135 10.15 -14.64 4.44
CA PRO A 135 9.99 -15.05 5.84
C PRO A 135 11.32 -15.15 6.59
N GLY A 136 11.39 -14.55 7.79
CA GLY A 136 12.58 -14.56 8.63
C GLY A 136 13.75 -13.73 8.11
N ARG A 137 13.55 -12.87 7.10
CA ARG A 137 14.56 -11.92 6.61
C ARG A 137 13.96 -10.52 6.56
N GLU A 138 14.63 -9.58 7.22
CA GLU A 138 14.30 -8.17 7.09
C GLU A 138 14.49 -7.70 5.65
N ASN A 139 13.48 -7.03 5.10
CA ASN A 139 13.51 -6.57 3.72
C ASN A 139 14.33 -5.27 3.61
N PRO A 140 15.40 -5.24 2.80
CA PRO A 140 16.30 -4.09 2.70
C PRO A 140 15.66 -2.85 2.07
N SER A 141 14.45 -2.96 1.51
CA SER A 141 13.71 -1.85 0.91
C SER A 141 13.42 -0.71 1.91
N GLN A 142 13.53 -0.94 3.22
CA GLN A 142 13.42 0.10 4.26
C GLN A 142 14.74 0.83 4.56
N GLU A 143 15.91 0.22 4.33
CA GLU A 143 17.19 0.85 4.68
C GLU A 143 17.52 2.08 3.81
N VAL A 144 16.97 2.14 2.60
CA VAL A 144 17.30 3.20 1.64
C VAL A 144 16.65 4.55 2.03
N PHE A 145 15.51 4.54 2.72
CA PHE A 145 14.85 5.76 3.18
C PHE A 145 15.39 6.26 4.54
N SER A 146 15.70 5.36 5.47
CA SER A 146 16.26 5.76 6.78
C SER A 146 17.64 6.45 6.69
N LYS A 147 18.41 6.22 5.63
CA LYS A 147 19.74 6.85 5.46
C LYS A 147 19.73 8.27 4.89
N ARG A 148 18.62 8.77 4.33
CA ARG A 148 18.59 10.12 3.75
C ARG A 148 18.41 11.24 4.77
N ASP A 149 17.86 10.97 5.95
CA ASP A 149 17.65 11.99 6.98
C ASP A 149 18.79 12.13 8.01
N SER A 150 19.75 11.21 8.04
CA SER A 150 20.94 11.35 8.90
C SER A 150 22.15 12.01 8.19
N GLY A 151 21.96 12.44 6.93
CA GLY A 151 23.01 12.97 6.07
C GLY A 151 23.01 14.49 5.86
N VAL A 152 22.20 15.26 6.59
CA VAL A 152 22.41 16.72 6.67
C VAL A 152 23.58 16.94 7.63
N ASN A 153 24.79 16.81 7.09
CA ASN A 153 25.93 17.54 7.62
C ASN A 153 25.50 19.00 7.67
N SER A 154 25.25 19.50 8.87
CA SER A 154 25.10 20.92 9.13
C SER A 154 26.42 21.60 8.75
N ILE A 155 26.56 21.98 7.48
CA ILE A 155 27.43 23.09 7.11
C ILE A 155 26.72 24.33 7.68
N ILE A 156 26.93 24.55 8.98
CA ILE A 156 26.80 25.88 9.56
C ILE A 156 27.96 26.66 8.96
N ASP A 157 27.78 27.13 7.73
CA ASP A 157 28.53 28.27 7.26
C ASP A 157 28.16 29.40 8.21
N THR A 158 29.09 29.67 9.12
CA THR A 158 29.06 30.80 10.02
C THR A 158 29.02 32.04 9.15
N PHE A 159 27.82 32.58 8.96
CA PHE A 159 27.63 33.85 8.28
C PHE A 159 28.29 34.93 9.15
N ASP A 160 29.47 35.38 8.74
CA ASP A 160 30.19 36.49 9.37
C ASP A 160 29.63 37.82 8.80
N PRO A 161 28.81 38.58 9.57
CA PRO A 161 28.23 39.84 9.10
C PRO A 161 29.27 40.98 8.95
N SER A 162 30.56 40.75 9.22
CA SER A 162 31.60 41.78 9.21
C SER A 162 32.06 42.22 7.81
N LYS A 163 31.66 41.52 6.74
CA LYS A 163 32.08 41.82 5.35
C LYS A 163 31.06 42.60 4.51
N LEU A 164 30.15 43.36 5.14
CA LEU A 164 29.31 44.32 4.43
C LEU A 164 30.10 45.58 4.06
N ARG A 165 30.66 45.51 2.85
CA ARG A 165 31.40 46.57 2.18
C ARG A 165 30.46 47.74 1.86
N LYS A 166 30.80 48.90 2.42
CA LYS A 166 30.25 50.23 2.16
C LYS A 166 30.43 50.61 0.68
N GLY A 167 29.34 50.90 -0.03
CA GLY A 167 29.35 51.25 -1.45
C GLY A 167 28.02 51.84 -1.94
N ASN A 168 27.96 53.17 -1.88
CA ASN A 168 26.80 54.05 -2.05
C ASN A 168 26.04 54.04 -3.40
N ASN A 169 24.72 54.26 -3.28
CA ASN A 169 23.79 55.05 -4.11
C ASN A 169 23.42 54.58 -5.54
N ILE A 170 22.10 54.37 -5.78
CA ILE A 170 21.22 55.26 -6.58
C ILE A 170 19.79 54.66 -6.70
N ALA A 171 18.77 55.51 -6.47
CA ALA A 171 17.34 55.44 -6.83
C ALA A 171 16.52 54.21 -6.37
N SER A 172 15.69 54.30 -5.33
CA SER A 172 14.38 54.97 -5.26
C SER A 172 13.33 54.39 -6.22
N SER A 173 12.61 53.38 -5.75
CA SER A 173 11.22 53.09 -6.12
C SER A 173 10.50 52.44 -4.94
N THR A 174 9.58 53.19 -4.37
CA THR A 174 8.62 52.82 -3.33
C THR A 174 7.67 51.72 -3.79
N ALA A 175 7.64 50.59 -3.07
CA ALA A 175 6.50 49.69 -3.04
C ALA A 175 6.31 49.18 -1.61
N SER A 176 5.22 49.61 -0.98
CA SER A 176 4.80 49.26 0.37
C SER A 176 4.37 47.80 0.44
N VAL A 177 5.17 46.95 1.09
CA VAL A 177 4.77 45.59 1.48
C VAL A 177 4.26 45.64 2.92
N LEU A 178 2.94 45.50 3.07
CA LEU A 178 2.25 45.44 4.35
C LEU A 178 2.39 44.00 4.89
N HIS A 179 3.43 43.77 5.72
CA HIS A 179 3.56 42.54 6.50
C HIS A 179 2.62 42.62 7.72
N VAL A 180 1.49 41.89 7.67
CA VAL A 180 0.67 41.63 8.86
C VAL A 180 1.18 40.34 9.50
N ASN A 181 1.97 40.51 10.55
CA ASN A 181 2.42 39.47 11.44
C ASN A 181 1.32 39.24 12.50
N LYS A 182 0.56 38.14 12.42
CA LYS A 182 -0.42 37.78 13.45
C LYS A 182 -0.01 36.48 14.14
N ARG A 183 0.75 36.68 15.21
CA ARG A 183 0.94 35.74 16.31
C ARG A 183 -0.36 35.65 17.11
N SER A 184 -0.94 34.47 17.22
CA SER A 184 -1.99 34.17 18.20
C SER A 184 -1.60 32.94 19.01
N THR A 185 -1.18 33.20 20.24
CA THR A 185 -1.21 32.24 21.35
C THR A 185 -2.59 32.33 22.00
N VAL A 186 -3.35 31.25 22.02
CA VAL A 186 -4.39 31.01 23.04
C VAL A 186 -4.39 29.53 23.41
N SER A 187 -4.12 29.32 24.69
CA SER A 187 -4.34 28.10 25.47
C SER A 187 -5.81 28.00 25.85
N SER A 188 -6.42 26.82 25.76
CA SER A 188 -7.42 26.38 26.75
C SER A 188 -7.68 24.89 26.69
N GLU A 189 -7.62 24.27 27.86
CA GLU A 189 -8.02 22.91 28.19
C GLU A 189 -9.41 22.54 27.66
N HIS A 190 -9.56 21.30 27.17
CA HIS A 190 -10.82 20.59 27.29
C HIS A 190 -10.59 19.14 27.71
N LYS A 191 -11.44 18.73 28.65
CA LYS A 191 -11.41 17.57 29.52
C LYS A 191 -12.73 16.84 29.25
N GLY A 192 -12.70 15.51 29.09
CA GLY A 192 -13.89 14.66 28.92
C GLY A 192 -14.34 14.51 27.46
N ASP A 193 -14.80 13.38 26.94
CA ASP A 193 -15.27 12.15 27.59
C ASP A 193 -15.01 10.94 26.67
N SER A 194 -14.64 9.83 27.30
CA SER A 194 -14.56 8.50 26.71
C SER A 194 -15.97 7.98 26.43
N ILE A 195 -16.38 7.89 25.16
CA ILE A 195 -17.60 7.18 24.76
C ILE A 195 -17.25 5.72 24.49
N TYR A 196 -17.55 4.86 25.47
CA TYR A 196 -17.58 3.41 25.34
C TYR A 196 -18.87 3.01 24.60
N ILE A 197 -18.77 2.57 23.35
CA ILE A 197 -19.91 1.99 22.62
C ILE A 197 -19.95 0.48 22.88
N ASP A 198 -20.80 0.08 23.82
CA ASP A 198 -21.21 -1.30 24.04
C ASP A 198 -22.19 -1.74 22.92
N ARG A 199 -21.70 -2.50 21.93
CA ARG A 199 -22.54 -3.09 20.88
C ARG A 199 -23.04 -4.47 21.33
N LYS A 200 -24.17 -4.42 22.03
CA LYS A 200 -25.01 -5.55 22.44
C LYS A 200 -25.41 -6.43 21.25
N ARG A 201 -25.02 -7.70 21.30
CA ARG A 201 -25.48 -8.81 20.43
C ARG A 201 -27.02 -8.86 20.40
N ARG A 202 -27.63 -8.91 19.21
CA ARG A 202 -28.98 -9.45 19.02
C ARG A 202 -28.92 -10.73 18.20
N ALA A 203 -29.46 -11.76 18.81
CA ALA A 203 -29.60 -13.11 18.33
C ALA A 203 -30.77 -13.24 17.33
N HIS A 204 -30.64 -14.24 16.46
CA HIS A 204 -31.68 -15.14 15.95
C HIS A 204 -33.01 -14.54 15.44
N GLY A 205 -33.13 -14.50 14.10
CA GLY A 205 -34.41 -14.51 13.40
C GLY A 205 -34.46 -15.69 12.42
N THR A 206 -35.10 -16.78 12.81
CA THR A 206 -35.37 -17.94 11.96
C THR A 206 -36.53 -17.59 11.02
N PHE A 207 -36.26 -17.42 9.72
CA PHE A 207 -37.32 -17.16 8.73
C PHE A 207 -37.87 -18.50 8.20
N LYS A 208 -39.10 -18.84 8.59
CA LYS A 208 -39.86 -19.97 8.05
C LYS A 208 -40.50 -19.55 6.73
N ASN A 209 -40.06 -20.17 5.64
CA ASN A 209 -40.63 -20.00 4.31
C ASN A 209 -41.96 -20.78 4.22
N ARG A 210 -43.05 -20.10 3.83
CA ARG A 210 -44.38 -20.69 3.62
C ARG A 210 -44.58 -20.89 2.11
N GLN A 211 -44.64 -22.14 1.67
CA GLN A 211 -45.08 -22.50 0.32
C GLN A 211 -46.55 -22.12 0.12
N ILE A 212 -46.84 -21.48 -1.02
CA ILE A 212 -48.18 -21.34 -1.57
C ILE A 212 -48.26 -22.32 -2.73
N HIS A 213 -49.17 -23.29 -2.62
CA HIS A 213 -49.60 -24.15 -3.72
C HIS A 213 -50.66 -23.43 -4.55
N HIS A 214 -50.49 -23.45 -5.86
CA HIS A 214 -51.56 -23.39 -6.85
C HIS A 214 -51.43 -24.60 -7.76
#